data_AF-A0A2D5P488-F1
#
_entry.id   AF-A0A2D5P488-F1
#
_cell.length_a   1.000
_cell.length_b   1.000
_cell.length_c   1.000
_cell.angle_alpha   90.00
_cell.angle_beta   90.00
_cell.angle_gamma   90.00
#
_symmetry.space_group_name_H-M   'P 1'
#
loop_
_entity.id
_entity.type
_entity.pdbx_description
1 polymer ?
#
loop_
_entity_poly.entity_id
_entity_poly.type
_entity_poly.pdbx_seq_one_letter_code
_entity_poly.pdbx_strand_id
1 'polypeptide(L)'
;MKLIAPLTITLFATTALFSQTTMCFKENHNSMSTIESTKLDGGECKSTYTLNDMKENGWSVDDIKITTKDSKYNFIYILRKGNTSTTFANTNANLNEQQLEDKILKRLEDKKVQEEKEAKIEKILKSKIEGKEIYVSKCQSCHGEKGEKIAYNVGNALKDLSLDDMEHAIGQYTNRSDYGYGYNMLMKPIAANTTKTQLAKIKDYLDSVNK
;
A
#
# COMPACT_ATOMS: atom_id res chain seq x y z
N MET A 1 72.74 -4.47 25.16
CA MET A 1 71.62 -4.28 24.20
C MET A 1 70.61 -5.41 24.37
N LYS A 2 69.40 -5.13 24.87
CA LYS A 2 68.13 -5.36 24.16
C LYS A 2 66.99 -5.03 25.13
N LEU A 3 66.16 -4.09 24.69
CA LEU A 3 65.09 -3.44 25.41
C LEU A 3 63.92 -4.40 25.63
N ILE A 4 63.42 -4.47 26.86
CA ILE A 4 62.12 -5.08 27.17
C ILE A 4 61.14 -3.92 27.31
N ALA A 5 60.37 -3.66 26.25
CA ALA A 5 59.29 -2.69 26.27
C ALA A 5 58.03 -3.32 26.91
N PRO A 6 57.35 -2.64 27.85
CA PRO A 6 56.07 -3.10 28.36
C PRO A 6 54.98 -2.85 27.30
N LEU A 7 54.39 -3.93 26.80
CA LEU A 7 53.28 -3.91 25.87
C LEU A 7 52.01 -3.45 26.63
N THR A 8 51.73 -2.15 26.64
CA THR A 8 50.45 -1.61 27.10
C THR A 8 49.35 -2.03 26.12
N ILE A 9 48.57 -3.04 26.52
CA ILE A 9 47.31 -3.41 25.85
C ILE A 9 46.29 -2.32 26.19
N THR A 10 46.15 -1.34 25.30
CA THR A 10 45.02 -0.40 25.29
C THR A 10 43.78 -1.16 24.85
N LEU A 11 42.87 -1.41 25.78
CA LEU A 11 41.55 -1.98 25.52
C LEU A 11 40.73 -0.97 24.69
N PHE A 12 40.66 -1.17 23.37
CA PHE A 12 39.70 -0.46 22.53
C PHE A 12 38.29 -0.91 22.95
N ALA A 13 37.63 -0.11 23.80
CA ALA A 13 36.19 -0.24 24.01
C ALA A 13 35.50 0.13 22.69
N THR A 14 35.08 -0.87 21.94
CA THR A 14 34.22 -0.68 20.77
C THR A 14 32.88 -0.15 21.28
N THR A 15 32.65 1.16 21.22
CA THR A 15 31.33 1.74 21.43
C THR A 15 30.46 1.30 20.26
N ALA A 16 29.62 0.29 20.46
CA ALA A 16 28.56 -0.03 19.50
C ALA A 16 27.66 1.21 19.37
N LEU A 17 27.58 1.77 18.17
CA LEU A 17 26.65 2.85 17.83
C LEU A 17 25.24 2.25 17.80
N PHE A 18 24.54 2.27 18.94
CA PHE A 18 23.14 1.87 18.99
C PHE A 18 22.29 2.94 18.29
N SER A 19 21.70 2.61 17.14
CA SER A 19 20.63 3.41 16.55
C SER A 19 19.41 3.33 17.47
N GLN A 20 19.09 4.45 18.15
CA GLN A 20 17.95 4.54 19.06
C GLN A 20 16.70 4.91 18.28
N THR A 21 15.56 4.29 18.59
CA THR A 21 14.25 4.65 18.04
C THR A 21 13.27 4.95 19.18
N THR A 22 12.46 5.99 19.04
CA THR A 22 11.44 6.35 20.03
C THR A 22 10.14 6.77 19.33
N MET A 23 9.01 6.44 19.94
CA MET A 23 7.70 6.88 19.48
C MET A 23 7.22 8.07 20.32
N CYS A 24 6.75 9.12 19.66
CA CYS A 24 6.14 10.27 20.32
C CYS A 24 4.81 10.60 19.66
N PHE A 25 3.78 10.98 20.42
CA PHE A 25 2.44 11.17 19.88
C PHE A 25 1.72 12.36 20.50
N LYS A 26 0.62 12.78 19.86
CA LYS A 26 -0.32 13.75 20.41
C LYS A 26 -1.72 13.43 19.95
N GLU A 27 -2.68 13.40 20.87
CA GLU A 27 -4.08 13.17 20.54
C GLU A 27 -4.91 14.45 20.66
N ASN A 28 -6.03 14.51 19.93
CA ASN A 28 -7.04 15.56 20.04
C ASN A 28 -6.51 16.98 19.82
N HIS A 29 -5.52 17.15 18.94
CA HIS A 29 -4.91 18.45 18.66
C HIS A 29 -5.70 19.24 17.62
N ASN A 30 -5.84 20.55 17.81
CA ASN A 30 -6.75 21.38 17.02
C ASN A 30 -6.14 21.94 15.73
N SER A 31 -4.81 21.89 15.57
CA SER A 31 -4.14 22.51 14.42
C SER A 31 -2.92 21.74 13.93
N MET A 32 -2.90 21.47 12.63
CA MET A 32 -1.76 20.89 11.94
C MET A 32 -0.50 21.79 12.00
N SER A 33 -0.66 23.11 12.08
CA SER A 33 0.47 24.06 12.01
C SER A 33 1.26 24.20 13.31
N THR A 34 0.67 23.84 14.44
CA THR A 34 1.29 24.05 15.76
C THR A 34 1.79 22.75 16.40
N ILE A 35 1.63 21.61 15.73
CA ILE A 35 1.99 20.31 16.31
C ILE A 35 3.48 20.17 16.59
N GLU A 36 4.35 20.70 15.72
CA GLU A 36 5.80 20.54 15.88
C GLU A 36 6.37 21.33 17.06
N SER A 37 5.67 22.38 17.50
CA SER A 37 6.00 23.19 18.68
C SER A 37 5.16 22.82 19.91
N THR A 38 4.32 21.79 19.82
CA THR A 38 3.53 21.28 20.93
C THR A 38 4.28 20.13 21.60
N LYS A 39 4.24 20.08 22.95
CA LYS A 39 4.87 18.99 23.71
C LYS A 39 4.20 17.66 23.37
N LEU A 40 5.03 16.70 22.96
CA LEU A 40 4.60 15.37 22.53
C LEU A 40 4.69 14.37 23.69
N ASP A 41 3.74 13.47 23.72
CA ASP A 41 3.60 12.41 24.71
C ASP A 41 4.35 11.14 24.24
N GLY A 42 4.70 10.25 25.16
CA GLY A 42 5.34 8.96 24.83
C GLY A 42 6.87 9.00 24.69
N GLY A 43 7.47 7.81 24.78
CA GLY A 43 8.89 7.56 24.55
C GLY A 43 9.83 8.55 25.24
N GLU A 44 10.81 9.06 24.49
CA GLU A 44 11.75 10.10 24.93
C GLU A 44 11.17 11.51 24.95
N CYS A 45 10.00 11.76 24.32
CA CYS A 45 9.37 13.08 24.36
C CYS A 45 8.78 13.41 25.75
N LYS A 46 8.31 12.39 26.48
CA LYS A 46 7.94 12.46 27.91
C LYS A 46 7.04 13.64 28.28
N SER A 47 6.16 14.06 27.37
CA SER A 47 5.27 15.22 27.53
C SER A 47 6.00 16.53 27.84
N THR A 48 7.30 16.57 27.57
CA THR A 48 8.23 17.66 27.94
C THR A 48 8.82 18.29 26.69
N TYR A 49 9.23 17.47 25.73
CA TYR A 49 9.85 17.90 24.49
C TYR A 49 8.84 18.01 23.35
N THR A 50 8.99 19.07 22.57
CA THR A 50 8.33 19.26 21.28
C THR A 50 9.08 18.49 20.20
N LEU A 51 8.49 18.37 19.00
CA LEU A 51 9.21 17.77 17.88
C LEU A 51 10.48 18.57 17.53
N ASN A 52 10.41 19.90 17.62
CA ASN A 52 11.55 20.77 17.39
C ASN A 52 12.67 20.53 18.41
N ASP A 53 12.33 20.42 19.70
CA ASP A 53 13.33 20.10 20.72
C ASP A 53 13.96 18.72 20.46
N MET A 54 13.19 17.74 20.00
CA MET A 54 13.72 16.43 19.65
C MET A 54 14.71 16.51 18.47
N LYS A 55 14.39 17.30 17.44
CA LYS A 55 15.28 17.58 16.31
C LYS A 55 16.58 18.25 16.76
N GLU A 56 16.49 19.25 17.64
CA GLU A 56 17.66 19.91 18.24
C GLU A 56 18.50 18.93 19.09
N ASN A 57 17.84 17.99 19.77
CA ASN A 57 18.50 16.92 20.51
C ASN A 57 19.03 15.77 19.62
N GLY A 58 19.08 15.97 18.30
CA GLY A 58 19.69 15.05 17.34
C GLY A 58 18.82 13.86 16.94
N TRP A 59 17.50 13.95 17.15
CA TRP A 59 16.55 12.97 16.63
C TRP A 59 16.05 13.40 15.24
N SER A 60 15.96 12.46 14.30
CA SER A 60 15.30 12.66 13.00
C SER A 60 13.94 11.97 12.99
N VAL A 61 12.96 12.57 12.31
CA VAL A 61 11.68 11.89 12.04
C VAL A 61 11.91 10.79 11.02
N ASP A 62 11.64 9.55 11.41
CA ASP A 62 11.72 8.35 10.58
C ASP A 62 10.37 8.06 9.91
N ASP A 63 9.26 8.21 10.65
CA ASP A 63 7.89 8.07 10.14
C ASP A 63 6.87 8.95 10.89
N ILE A 64 5.73 9.24 10.27
CA ILE A 64 4.60 9.98 10.85
C ILE A 64 3.26 9.40 10.42
N LYS A 65 2.39 9.14 11.39
CA LYS A 65 0.99 8.78 11.18
C LYS A 65 0.07 9.88 11.70
N ILE A 66 -0.87 10.30 10.87
CA ILE A 66 -1.88 11.31 11.21
C ILE A 66 -3.26 10.70 11.01
N THR A 67 -4.12 10.82 12.02
CA THR A 67 -5.52 10.40 11.92
C THR A 67 -6.43 11.51 12.42
N THR A 68 -7.60 11.67 11.79
CA THR A 68 -8.57 12.69 12.16
C THR A 68 -9.77 12.06 12.87
N LYS A 69 -10.18 12.62 14.00
CA LYS A 69 -11.40 12.24 14.73
C LYS A 69 -12.08 13.51 15.24
N ASP A 70 -13.37 13.67 14.93
CA ASP A 70 -14.19 14.81 15.41
C ASP A 70 -13.55 16.19 15.16
N SER A 71 -13.03 16.41 13.95
CA SER A 71 -12.31 17.64 13.54
C SER A 71 -11.02 17.95 14.31
N LYS A 72 -10.48 16.96 15.04
CA LYS A 72 -9.18 17.01 15.72
C LYS A 72 -8.21 16.00 15.14
N TYR A 73 -6.92 16.28 15.27
CA TYR A 73 -5.85 15.48 14.72
C TYR A 73 -5.12 14.70 15.82
N ASN A 74 -4.84 13.43 15.55
CA ASN A 74 -3.92 12.61 16.31
C ASN A 74 -2.65 12.39 15.48
N PHE A 75 -1.51 12.55 16.11
CA PHE A 75 -0.19 12.46 15.52
C PHE A 75 0.60 11.37 16.23
N ILE A 76 1.29 10.53 15.47
CA ILE A 76 2.28 9.58 15.99
C ILE A 76 3.54 9.74 15.14
N TYR A 77 4.64 10.08 15.79
CA TYR A 77 5.97 10.22 15.22
C TYR A 77 6.82 9.02 15.65
N ILE A 78 7.54 8.42 14.71
CA ILE A 78 8.65 7.53 14.98
C ILE A 78 9.93 8.34 14.75
N LEU A 79 10.73 8.48 15.79
CA LEU A 79 11.98 9.24 15.78
C LEU A 79 13.16 8.30 15.89
N ARG A 80 14.27 8.61 15.22
CA ARG A 80 15.51 7.83 15.26
C ARG A 80 16.72 8.73 15.56
N LYS A 81 17.67 8.21 16.34
CA LYS A 81 18.92 8.89 16.71
C LYS A 81 20.09 7.92 16.56
N GLY A 82 20.98 8.19 15.60
CA GLY A 82 22.12 7.35 15.24
C GLY A 82 22.19 7.03 13.73
N ASN A 83 23.39 7.23 13.17
CA ASN A 83 23.78 7.19 11.76
C ASN A 83 23.14 8.25 10.83
N THR A 84 23.95 9.27 10.59
CA THR A 84 23.88 10.28 9.54
C THR A 84 23.92 9.63 8.16
N SER A 85 22.83 9.76 7.42
CA SER A 85 22.82 10.03 5.98
C SER A 85 21.36 10.37 5.64
N THR A 86 20.98 11.64 5.75
CA THR A 86 21.05 12.52 4.59
C THR A 86 21.79 13.81 4.89
N THR A 87 22.85 14.02 4.11
CA THR A 87 23.59 15.26 3.99
C THR A 87 22.65 16.42 3.66
N PHE A 88 22.31 17.21 4.68
CA PHE A 88 22.02 18.63 4.56
C PHE A 88 22.88 19.39 5.57
N ALA A 89 24.19 19.14 5.51
CA ALA A 89 25.17 20.03 6.11
C ALA A 89 25.50 21.12 5.07
N ASN A 90 25.29 22.36 5.48
CA ASN A 90 25.84 23.59 4.92
C ASN A 90 26.84 23.44 3.76
N THR A 91 26.38 23.80 2.57
CA THR A 91 27.23 24.49 1.61
C THR A 91 26.68 25.89 1.47
N ASN A 92 27.51 26.90 1.77
CA ASN A 92 27.35 28.25 1.23
C ASN A 92 27.18 28.15 -0.29
N ALA A 93 25.93 28.13 -0.73
CA ALA A 93 25.56 28.19 -2.12
C ALA A 93 24.40 29.18 -2.20
N ASN A 94 24.62 30.19 -3.02
CA ASN A 94 23.64 31.15 -3.49
C ASN A 94 22.49 30.34 -4.14
N LEU A 95 21.53 29.90 -3.33
CA LEU A 95 20.39 29.11 -3.78
C LEU A 95 19.39 30.09 -4.36
N ASN A 96 19.40 30.18 -5.70
CA ASN A 96 18.43 30.98 -6.43
C ASN A 96 17.03 30.42 -6.12
N GLU A 97 16.12 31.25 -5.64
CA GLU A 97 14.80 30.87 -5.10
C GLU A 97 14.00 29.97 -6.07
N GLN A 98 14.18 30.19 -7.38
CA GLN A 98 13.63 29.37 -8.46
C GLN A 98 14.06 27.90 -8.45
N GLN A 99 15.32 27.59 -8.08
CA GLN A 99 15.81 26.20 -8.08
C GLN A 99 15.22 25.38 -6.94
N LEU A 100 14.80 26.04 -5.86
CA LEU A 100 14.10 25.41 -4.75
C LEU A 100 12.62 25.20 -5.09
N GLU A 101 11.97 26.17 -5.71
CA GLU A 101 10.59 26.07 -6.20
C GLU A 101 10.42 24.93 -7.21
N ASP A 102 11.30 24.82 -8.21
CA ASP A 102 11.27 23.74 -9.20
C ASP A 102 11.42 22.36 -8.55
N LYS A 103 12.28 22.25 -7.53
CA LYS A 103 12.51 20.99 -6.81
C LYS A 103 11.32 20.61 -5.93
N ILE A 104 10.59 21.59 -5.38
CA ILE A 104 9.36 21.36 -4.62
C ILE A 104 8.22 20.95 -5.56
N LEU A 105 8.02 21.67 -6.67
CA LEU A 105 7.03 21.36 -7.70
C LEU A 105 7.21 19.94 -8.23
N LYS A 106 8.44 19.56 -8.60
CA LYS A 106 8.76 18.22 -9.07
C LYS A 106 8.43 17.13 -8.04
N ARG A 107 8.72 17.35 -6.76
CA ARG A 107 8.37 16.40 -5.69
C ARG A 107 6.86 16.27 -5.48
N LEU A 108 6.12 17.37 -5.64
CA LEU A 108 4.65 17.35 -5.55
C LEU A 108 4.03 16.61 -6.74
N GLU A 109 4.56 16.79 -7.94
CA GLU A 109 4.16 16.04 -9.14
C GLU A 109 4.46 14.55 -8.99
N ASP A 110 5.69 14.20 -8.59
CA ASP A 110 6.09 12.80 -8.36
C ASP A 110 5.21 12.13 -7.30
N LYS A 111 4.87 12.85 -6.21
CA LYS A 111 3.98 12.36 -5.17
C LYS A 111 2.54 12.14 -5.68
N LYS A 112 1.98 13.08 -6.45
CA LYS A 112 0.66 12.91 -7.07
C LYS A 112 0.62 11.72 -8.02
N VAL A 113 1.64 11.55 -8.85
CA VAL A 113 1.76 10.41 -9.76
C VAL A 113 1.86 9.09 -8.98
N GLN A 114 2.56 9.09 -7.85
CA GLN A 114 2.64 7.93 -6.97
C GLN A 114 1.28 7.60 -6.35
N GLU A 115 0.59 8.58 -5.77
CA GLU A 115 -0.75 8.41 -5.18
C GLU A 115 -1.77 7.91 -6.20
N GLU A 116 -1.74 8.44 -7.43
CA GLU A 116 -2.60 7.97 -8.54
C GLU A 116 -2.30 6.52 -8.94
N LYS A 117 -1.01 6.14 -8.99
CA LYS A 117 -0.61 4.75 -9.27
C LYS A 117 -1.06 3.81 -8.17
N GLU A 118 -0.89 4.18 -6.91
CA GLU A 118 -1.33 3.40 -5.75
C GLU A 118 -2.85 3.23 -5.75
N ALA A 119 -3.61 4.32 -5.95
CA ALA A 119 -5.07 4.28 -6.07
C ALA A 119 -5.53 3.41 -7.26
N LYS A 120 -4.82 3.46 -8.39
CA LYS A 120 -5.12 2.60 -9.55
C LYS A 120 -4.83 1.13 -9.25
N ILE A 121 -3.73 0.83 -8.58
CA ILE A 121 -3.38 -0.54 -8.14
C ILE A 121 -4.42 -1.06 -7.15
N GLU A 122 -4.81 -0.24 -6.17
CA GLU A 122 -5.84 -0.57 -5.19
C GLU A 122 -7.18 -0.88 -5.89
N LYS A 123 -7.59 -0.02 -6.83
CA LYS A 123 -8.81 -0.24 -7.62
C LYS A 123 -8.77 -1.55 -8.42
N ILE A 124 -7.64 -1.85 -9.06
CA ILE A 124 -7.45 -3.09 -9.81
C ILE A 124 -7.50 -4.30 -8.87
N LEU A 125 -6.84 -4.22 -7.71
CA LEU A 125 -6.81 -5.30 -6.73
C LEU A 125 -8.21 -5.55 -6.16
N LYS A 126 -8.94 -4.50 -5.81
CA LYS A 126 -10.33 -4.58 -5.37
C LYS A 126 -11.24 -5.21 -6.42
N SER A 127 -11.11 -4.80 -7.69
CA SER A 127 -11.83 -5.42 -8.83
C SER A 127 -11.62 -6.94 -8.88
N LYS A 128 -10.37 -7.39 -8.72
CA LYS A 128 -10.00 -8.81 -8.74
C LYS A 128 -10.50 -9.59 -7.52
N ILE A 129 -10.48 -8.98 -6.33
CA ILE A 129 -11.01 -9.60 -5.11
C ILE A 129 -12.51 -9.81 -5.26
N GLU A 130 -13.25 -8.78 -5.66
CA GLU A 130 -14.69 -8.88 -5.91
C GLU A 130 -14.98 -9.91 -7.01
N GLY A 131 -14.19 -9.93 -8.08
CA GLY A 131 -14.27 -10.94 -9.14
C GLY A 131 -14.09 -12.36 -8.63
N LYS A 132 -13.09 -12.58 -7.76
CA LYS A 132 -12.85 -13.87 -7.10
C LYS A 132 -14.04 -14.30 -6.25
N GLU A 133 -14.58 -13.41 -5.41
CA GLU A 133 -15.72 -13.74 -4.54
C GLU A 133 -16.95 -14.15 -5.35
N ILE A 134 -17.24 -13.43 -6.44
CA ILE A 134 -18.33 -13.77 -7.35
C ILE A 134 -18.07 -15.10 -8.05
N TYR A 135 -16.85 -15.33 -8.53
CA TYR A 135 -16.47 -16.58 -9.19
C TYR A 135 -16.61 -17.80 -8.26
N VAL A 136 -16.07 -17.71 -7.05
CA VAL A 136 -16.12 -18.78 -6.03
C VAL A 136 -17.57 -19.11 -5.68
N SER A 137 -18.42 -18.08 -5.52
CA SER A 137 -19.81 -18.27 -5.10
C SER A 137 -20.72 -18.80 -6.21
N LYS A 138 -20.49 -18.45 -7.48
CA LYS A 138 -21.43 -18.74 -8.58
C LYS A 138 -20.92 -19.73 -9.61
N CYS A 139 -19.61 -19.84 -9.81
CA CYS A 139 -19.03 -20.49 -11.00
C CYS A 139 -18.14 -21.69 -10.65
N GLN A 140 -17.34 -21.57 -9.58
CA GLN A 140 -16.25 -22.51 -9.26
C GLN A 140 -16.71 -23.96 -9.13
N SER A 141 -17.89 -24.21 -8.55
CA SER A 141 -18.40 -25.56 -8.30
C SER A 141 -18.53 -26.40 -9.57
N CYS A 142 -18.80 -25.76 -10.72
CA CYS A 142 -18.97 -26.42 -12.01
C CYS A 142 -17.78 -26.17 -12.95
N HIS A 143 -17.17 -24.98 -12.91
CA HIS A 143 -16.14 -24.55 -13.85
C HIS A 143 -14.69 -24.76 -13.36
N GLY A 144 -14.49 -25.28 -12.15
CA GLY A 144 -13.16 -25.57 -11.61
C GLY A 144 -12.59 -24.43 -10.79
N GLU A 145 -11.39 -24.61 -10.23
CA GLU A 145 -10.80 -23.61 -9.32
C GLU A 145 -10.40 -22.34 -10.07
N LYS A 146 -10.00 -22.48 -11.33
CA LYS A 146 -9.48 -21.41 -12.20
C LYS A 146 -10.24 -21.32 -13.53
N GLY A 147 -11.44 -21.87 -13.61
CA GLY A 147 -12.26 -21.84 -14.82
C GLY A 147 -11.80 -22.84 -15.89
N GLU A 148 -10.97 -23.82 -15.51
CA GLU A 148 -10.33 -24.79 -16.40
C GLU A 148 -11.25 -25.94 -16.84
N LYS A 149 -12.37 -26.15 -16.13
CA LYS A 149 -13.29 -27.25 -16.44
C LYS A 149 -14.30 -26.81 -17.49
N ILE A 150 -14.46 -27.67 -18.49
CA ILE A 150 -15.62 -27.65 -19.37
C ILE A 150 -16.77 -28.29 -18.58
N ALA A 151 -17.67 -27.47 -18.04
CA ALA A 151 -18.79 -27.96 -17.25
C ALA A 151 -19.64 -28.94 -18.08
N TYR A 152 -19.82 -30.15 -17.57
CA TYR A 152 -20.55 -31.23 -18.25
C TYR A 152 -20.00 -31.62 -19.63
N ASN A 153 -18.72 -31.32 -19.92
CA ASN A 153 -18.06 -31.58 -21.21
C ASN A 153 -18.77 -30.95 -22.42
N VAL A 154 -19.50 -29.86 -22.21
CA VAL A 154 -20.14 -29.08 -23.27
C VAL A 154 -19.63 -27.64 -23.28
N GLY A 155 -19.26 -27.13 -24.47
CA GLY A 155 -18.74 -25.77 -24.65
C GLY A 155 -17.25 -25.62 -24.35
N ASN A 156 -16.85 -24.45 -23.84
CA ASN A 156 -15.46 -24.07 -23.58
C ASN A 156 -15.20 -23.82 -22.09
N ALA A 157 -13.94 -23.96 -21.67
CA ALA A 157 -13.50 -23.58 -20.34
C ALA A 157 -13.56 -22.05 -20.16
N LEU A 158 -13.97 -21.57 -18.98
CA LEU A 158 -14.15 -20.13 -18.75
C LEU A 158 -12.84 -19.34 -18.85
N LYS A 159 -11.70 -19.95 -18.48
CA LYS A 159 -10.39 -19.30 -18.60
C LYS A 159 -10.01 -18.93 -20.03
N ASP A 160 -10.54 -19.66 -21.01
CA ASP A 160 -10.21 -19.49 -22.43
C ASP A 160 -11.18 -18.55 -23.15
N LEU A 161 -12.26 -18.11 -22.49
CA LEU A 161 -13.25 -17.19 -23.07
C LEU A 161 -12.80 -15.74 -22.94
N SER A 162 -13.11 -14.94 -23.97
CA SER A 162 -13.05 -13.48 -23.89
C SER A 162 -14.19 -12.92 -23.04
N LEU A 163 -14.08 -11.66 -22.58
CA LEU A 163 -15.18 -11.00 -21.87
C LEU A 163 -16.45 -10.94 -22.75
N ASP A 164 -16.28 -10.63 -24.04
CA ASP A 164 -17.40 -10.53 -24.98
C ASP A 164 -18.10 -11.88 -25.18
N ASP A 165 -17.34 -12.98 -25.24
CA ASP A 165 -17.90 -14.33 -25.32
C ASP A 165 -18.67 -14.69 -24.04
N MET A 166 -18.15 -14.31 -22.87
CA MET A 166 -18.84 -14.51 -21.60
C MET A 166 -20.14 -13.71 -21.52
N GLU A 167 -20.12 -12.44 -21.93
CA GLU A 167 -21.32 -11.59 -21.99
C GLU A 167 -22.35 -12.15 -22.97
N HIS A 168 -21.90 -12.57 -24.15
CA HIS A 168 -22.75 -13.19 -25.15
C HIS A 168 -23.41 -14.44 -24.60
N ALA A 169 -22.64 -15.37 -24.03
CA ALA A 169 -23.15 -16.62 -23.48
C ALA A 169 -24.16 -16.38 -22.35
N ILE A 170 -23.87 -15.49 -21.41
CA ILE A 170 -24.79 -15.12 -20.31
C ILE A 170 -26.06 -14.48 -20.86
N GLY A 171 -25.95 -13.64 -21.89
CA GLY A 171 -27.08 -13.09 -22.62
C GLY A 171 -27.96 -14.18 -23.27
N GLN A 172 -27.35 -15.18 -23.89
CA GLN A 172 -28.09 -16.31 -24.47
C GLN A 172 -28.77 -17.15 -23.38
N TYR A 173 -28.08 -17.51 -22.31
CA TYR A 173 -28.66 -18.25 -21.18
C TYR A 173 -29.83 -17.53 -20.50
N THR A 174 -29.81 -16.20 -20.50
CA THR A 174 -30.89 -15.38 -19.92
C THR A 174 -32.13 -15.37 -20.83
N ASN A 175 -31.93 -15.24 -22.14
CA ASN A 175 -33.01 -14.91 -23.08
C ASN A 175 -33.52 -16.10 -23.90
N ARG A 176 -32.77 -17.21 -23.98
CA ARG A 176 -33.10 -18.36 -24.80
C ARG A 176 -33.26 -19.62 -23.96
N SER A 177 -34.38 -20.32 -24.18
CA SER A 177 -34.65 -21.59 -23.51
C SER A 177 -33.92 -22.78 -24.15
N ASP A 178 -33.42 -22.65 -25.38
CA ASP A 178 -32.78 -23.72 -26.15
C ASP A 178 -31.24 -23.66 -26.14
N TYR A 179 -30.64 -22.62 -25.54
CA TYR A 179 -29.19 -22.43 -25.51
C TYR A 179 -28.50 -23.29 -24.43
N GLY A 180 -27.29 -23.80 -24.73
CA GLY A 180 -26.46 -24.51 -23.74
C GLY A 180 -26.70 -26.01 -23.63
N TYR A 181 -26.98 -26.68 -24.77
CA TYR A 181 -26.94 -28.14 -24.91
C TYR A 181 -27.78 -28.93 -23.88
N GLY A 182 -28.92 -28.38 -23.46
CA GLY A 182 -29.80 -28.99 -22.45
C GLY A 182 -29.44 -28.70 -20.99
N TYR A 183 -28.37 -27.95 -20.73
CA TYR A 183 -27.95 -27.49 -19.39
C TYR A 183 -28.38 -26.05 -19.09
N ASN A 184 -29.27 -25.49 -19.92
CA ASN A 184 -29.87 -24.17 -19.73
C ASN A 184 -30.47 -24.00 -18.33
N MET A 185 -31.10 -25.04 -17.76
CA MET A 185 -31.72 -24.98 -16.44
C MET A 185 -30.73 -24.67 -15.32
N LEU A 186 -29.47 -25.09 -15.46
CA LEU A 186 -28.41 -24.84 -14.47
C LEU A 186 -27.87 -23.41 -14.61
N MET A 187 -27.61 -22.99 -15.85
CA MET A 187 -26.98 -21.70 -16.11
C MET A 187 -27.96 -20.52 -16.10
N LYS A 188 -29.24 -20.74 -16.39
CA LYS A 188 -30.26 -19.69 -16.41
C LYS A 188 -30.39 -18.89 -15.09
N PRO A 189 -30.49 -19.51 -13.89
CA PRO A 189 -30.54 -18.75 -12.64
C PRO A 189 -29.22 -18.00 -12.34
N ILE A 190 -28.08 -18.56 -12.74
CA ILE A 190 -26.77 -17.91 -12.60
C ILE A 190 -26.69 -16.71 -13.53
N ALA A 191 -27.07 -16.88 -14.80
CA ALA A 191 -27.05 -15.86 -15.84
C ALA A 191 -27.99 -14.69 -15.51
N ALA A 192 -29.22 -14.98 -15.07
CA ALA A 192 -30.20 -13.97 -14.68
C ALA A 192 -29.72 -13.09 -13.51
N ASN A 193 -28.82 -13.61 -12.67
CA ASN A 193 -28.29 -12.90 -11.50
C ASN A 193 -26.82 -12.48 -11.67
N THR A 194 -26.30 -12.43 -12.90
CA THR A 194 -24.92 -12.03 -13.18
C THR A 194 -24.90 -10.87 -14.16
N THR A 195 -24.44 -9.71 -13.69
CA THR A 195 -24.39 -8.49 -14.51
C THR A 195 -23.11 -8.41 -15.34
N LYS A 196 -23.11 -7.59 -16.41
CA LYS A 196 -21.91 -7.31 -17.22
C LYS A 196 -20.72 -6.85 -16.38
N THR A 197 -20.96 -5.93 -15.43
CA THR A 197 -19.93 -5.45 -14.49
C THR A 197 -19.37 -6.58 -13.63
N GLN A 198 -20.19 -7.55 -13.22
CA GLN A 198 -19.72 -8.72 -12.49
C GLN A 198 -18.91 -9.64 -13.39
N LEU A 199 -19.30 -9.86 -14.64
CA LEU A 199 -18.54 -10.65 -15.61
C LEU A 199 -17.16 -10.06 -15.88
N ALA A 200 -17.05 -8.75 -16.03
CA ALA A 200 -15.77 -8.07 -16.20
C ALA A 200 -14.82 -8.35 -15.03
N LYS A 201 -15.33 -8.26 -13.79
CA LYS A 201 -14.54 -8.57 -12.58
C LYS A 201 -14.14 -10.04 -12.51
N ILE A 202 -15.06 -10.96 -12.84
CA ILE A 202 -14.76 -12.40 -12.91
C ILE A 202 -13.67 -12.67 -13.93
N LYS A 203 -13.74 -12.05 -15.10
CA LYS A 203 -12.73 -12.18 -16.16
C LYS A 203 -11.38 -11.61 -15.72
N ASP A 204 -11.35 -10.42 -15.12
CA ASP A 204 -10.13 -9.84 -14.51
C ASP A 204 -9.47 -10.80 -13.51
N TYR A 205 -10.29 -11.47 -12.69
CA TYR A 205 -9.81 -12.48 -11.75
C TYR A 205 -9.26 -13.73 -12.47
N LEU A 206 -10.01 -14.32 -13.38
CA LEU A 206 -9.59 -15.52 -14.12
C LEU A 206 -8.30 -15.29 -14.91
N ASP A 207 -8.16 -14.14 -15.55
CA ASP A 207 -6.93 -13.75 -16.26
C ASP A 207 -5.76 -13.52 -15.31
N SER A 208 -6.02 -13.13 -14.06
CA SER A 208 -4.97 -12.95 -13.07
C SER A 208 -4.40 -14.27 -12.53
N VAL A 209 -5.19 -15.35 -12.54
CA VAL A 209 -4.79 -16.66 -11.98
C VAL A 209 -4.37 -17.70 -13.02
N ASN A 210 -4.55 -17.39 -14.32
CA ASN A 210 -4.21 -18.25 -15.47
C ASN A 210 -3.12 -17.64 -16.39
N LYS A 211 -2.24 -16.79 -15.85
CA LYS A 211 -1.09 -16.25 -16.59
C LYS A 211 -0.01 -17.28 -16.88
#